data_AF-A0A553I5C9-F1
#
_entry.id   AF-A0A553I5C9-F1
#
_cell.length_a   1.000
_cell.length_b   1.000
_cell.length_c   1.000
_cell.angle_alpha   90.00
_cell.angle_beta   90.00
_cell.angle_gamma   90.00
#
_symmetry.space_group_name_H-M   'P 1'
#
loop_
_entity.id
_entity.type
_entity.pdbx_description
1 polymer ?
#
loop_
_entity_poly.entity_id
_entity_poly.type
_entity_poly.pdbx_seq_one_letter_code
_entity_poly.pdbx_strand_id
1 'polypeptide(L)'
;MLGFQLDAIYHTSIELEGTEYVYDGGINAIQPGSSHLGRPLERIHLGSTELPLEVIIEYLDSLREIYTPQAYDLFRHNCNNFSNDFSTFMLGKGIPEHIANMPQAVLDSPFGRMLQPQLARMVEQRKAQQGGLLGIQNGQQQANGAAASIVEVSNLQALNAALQSAASKSAIIFFTSATCPPCKALYPLYNELASDHGKSVAFIKVDISRAYDVAQQYAVSATPTFTTFVHGKQQESWAGADAARLRSTVKLLVEMAAGPSHPHRLLHLPHLSNPDSKAVLFTKVPPLPKLLSKLGPAANNAAVQGMKHFIEARSAEGPAMATLPDLPAFSDFLATSLAELPRELLFTVVDLFRCGLIDPRLSGYYAEEHGHKTILAILGAVNSNSETPYALRLVTLQMACNLFSSPLFPDQILGQAPLRTAITLLISSSFLDDAHSNVRVAAASLLYNVARENSHRRRQLKETLPEEDQVELAASVLEAITQEESSTEALHGMLLALGLLAYCMPVEGELIDLLRTMEAQGAILAKKNHFANEPLITEVGAELLGKGLVRR
;
A
#
# COMPACT_ATOMS: atom_id res chain seq x y z
N MET A 1 -19.78 32.31 29.01
CA MET A 1 -20.89 31.72 28.20
C MET A 1 -20.62 30.30 27.71
N LEU A 2 -19.40 29.77 27.81
CA LEU A 2 -19.09 28.35 27.51
C LEU A 2 -18.97 27.45 28.77
N GLY A 3 -18.82 28.05 29.96
CA GLY A 3 -18.56 27.32 31.22
C GLY A 3 -17.08 27.14 31.55
N PHE A 4 -16.20 27.42 30.58
CA PHE A 4 -14.75 27.47 30.68
C PHE A 4 -14.21 28.60 29.79
N GLN A 5 -12.95 29.02 30.02
CA GLN A 5 -12.29 30.04 29.21
C GLN A 5 -11.68 29.37 27.98
N LEU A 6 -12.06 29.83 26.79
CA LEU A 6 -11.60 29.31 25.50
C LEU A 6 -10.86 30.46 24.82
N ASP A 7 -9.54 30.47 24.93
CA ASP A 7 -8.71 31.60 24.46
C ASP A 7 -8.62 31.64 22.91
N ALA A 8 -8.77 30.48 22.24
CA ALA A 8 -8.92 30.37 20.78
C ALA A 8 -9.48 28.98 20.37
N ILE A 9 -10.01 28.86 19.14
CA ILE A 9 -10.20 27.55 18.49
C ILE A 9 -8.85 27.13 17.91
N TYR A 10 -8.23 26.10 18.49
CA TYR A 10 -6.90 25.66 18.06
C TYR A 10 -6.99 24.86 16.76
N HIS A 11 -6.12 25.24 15.83
CA HIS A 11 -5.75 24.45 14.67
C HIS A 11 -4.43 23.76 14.98
N THR A 12 -4.30 22.50 14.58
CA THR A 12 -3.12 21.69 14.83
C THR A 12 -2.47 21.24 13.54
N SER A 13 -1.15 21.13 13.60
CA SER A 13 -0.28 20.58 12.57
C SER A 13 0.86 19.83 13.25
N ILE A 14 1.51 18.93 12.51
CA ILE A 14 2.65 18.16 12.99
C ILE A 14 3.90 18.63 12.24
N GLU A 15 4.89 19.16 12.97
CA GLU A 15 6.22 19.49 12.43
C GLU A 15 7.14 18.26 12.60
N LEU A 16 7.63 17.70 11.49
CA LEU A 16 8.54 16.56 11.44
C LEU A 16 9.67 16.86 10.44
N GLU A 17 10.94 16.70 10.85
CA GLU A 17 12.13 16.91 9.98
C GLU A 17 12.10 18.26 9.21
N GLY A 18 11.58 19.32 9.85
CA GLY A 18 11.48 20.65 9.25
C GLY A 18 10.34 20.83 8.23
N THR A 19 9.43 19.85 8.11
CA THR A 19 8.21 19.92 7.30
C THR A 19 6.99 19.93 8.21
N GLU A 20 6.04 20.83 7.94
CA GLU A 20 4.77 20.91 8.67
C GLU A 20 3.66 20.20 7.88
N TYR A 21 3.05 19.18 8.48
CA TYR A 21 1.94 18.42 7.92
C TYR A 21 0.63 18.87 8.53
N VAL A 22 -0.35 19.19 7.68
CA VAL A 22 -1.62 19.79 8.10
C VAL A 22 -2.76 19.29 7.24
N TYR A 23 -3.94 19.13 7.84
CA TYR A 23 -5.16 18.80 7.11
C TYR A 23 -5.98 20.07 6.84
N ASP A 24 -6.00 20.54 5.60
CA ASP A 24 -6.83 21.69 5.18
C ASP A 24 -7.48 21.42 3.82
N GLY A 25 -8.64 20.76 3.85
CA GLY A 25 -9.28 20.29 2.61
C GLY A 25 -8.49 19.20 1.89
N GLY A 26 -7.58 18.51 2.60
CA GLY A 26 -6.61 17.55 2.10
C GLY A 26 -5.37 17.55 2.98
N ILE A 27 -4.56 16.49 2.94
CA ILE A 27 -3.28 16.44 3.66
C ILE A 27 -2.26 17.26 2.87
N ASN A 28 -1.76 18.33 3.47
CA ASN A 28 -0.80 19.25 2.89
C ASN A 28 0.52 19.18 3.67
N ALA A 29 1.63 19.24 2.94
CA ALA A 29 2.97 19.39 3.50
C ALA A 29 3.47 20.79 3.14
N ILE A 30 3.79 21.59 4.16
CA ILE A 30 4.17 23.00 4.01
C ILE A 30 5.44 23.31 4.81
N GLN A 31 6.08 24.44 4.50
CA GLN A 31 7.17 24.93 5.33
C GLN A 31 6.61 25.42 6.68
N PRO A 32 7.23 25.11 7.82
CA PRO A 32 6.74 25.52 9.13
C PRO A 32 6.45 27.02 9.23
N GLY A 33 5.20 27.36 9.58
CA GLY A 33 4.73 28.74 9.73
C GLY A 33 4.51 29.50 8.42
N SER A 34 4.50 28.82 7.27
CA SER A 34 4.17 29.41 5.96
C SER A 34 2.66 29.47 5.67
N SER A 35 1.83 28.88 6.52
CA SER A 35 0.38 28.98 6.40
C SER A 35 -0.10 30.42 6.68
N HIS A 36 -1.29 30.76 6.17
CA HIS A 36 -1.94 32.04 6.47
C HIS A 36 -2.28 32.22 7.97
N LEU A 37 -2.23 31.15 8.78
CA LEU A 37 -2.36 31.20 10.23
C LEU A 37 -1.09 31.76 10.90
N GLY A 38 0.03 31.81 10.18
CA GLY A 38 1.29 32.37 10.65
C GLY A 38 2.02 31.45 11.63
N ARG A 39 2.65 32.06 12.64
CA ARG A 39 3.45 31.31 13.63
C ARG A 39 2.54 30.65 14.67
N PRO A 40 2.87 29.43 15.13
CA PRO A 40 2.06 28.74 16.12
C PRO A 40 2.05 29.51 17.44
N LEU A 41 0.88 29.52 18.09
CA LEU A 41 0.69 30.09 19.43
C LEU A 41 1.44 29.27 20.49
N GLU A 42 1.48 27.95 20.32
CA GLU A 42 2.14 27.00 21.20
C GLU A 42 2.82 25.91 20.38
N ARG A 43 4.00 25.44 20.84
CA ARG A 43 4.71 24.29 20.28
C ARG A 43 4.88 23.25 21.37
N ILE A 44 4.33 22.06 21.15
CA ILE A 44 4.40 20.95 22.10
C ILE A 44 5.28 19.86 21.48
N HIS A 45 6.34 19.46 22.19
CA HIS A 45 7.14 18.32 21.78
C HIS A 45 6.40 17.02 22.14
N LEU A 46 5.95 16.27 21.12
CA LEU A 46 5.20 15.03 21.30
C LEU A 46 6.12 13.83 21.58
N GLY A 47 7.29 13.76 20.93
CA GLY A 47 8.26 12.68 21.10
C GLY A 47 9.21 12.55 19.91
N SER A 48 9.90 11.41 19.84
CA SER A 48 10.78 11.01 18.74
C SER A 48 10.31 9.68 18.16
N THR A 49 10.46 9.51 16.85
CA THR A 49 10.16 8.26 16.14
C THR A 49 11.41 7.77 15.42
N GLU A 50 11.58 6.46 15.33
CA GLU A 50 12.66 5.80 14.57
C GLU A 50 12.18 5.34 13.19
N LEU A 51 10.92 5.60 12.85
CA LEU A 51 10.34 5.22 11.57
C LEU A 51 11.02 5.96 10.41
N PRO A 52 11.43 5.25 9.35
CA PRO A 52 11.95 5.90 8.14
C PRO A 52 10.92 6.85 7.52
N LEU A 53 11.39 7.97 6.96
CA LEU A 53 10.51 8.95 6.32
C LEU A 53 9.67 8.35 5.18
N GLU A 54 10.21 7.35 4.47
CA GLU A 54 9.49 6.65 3.39
C GLU A 54 8.22 5.95 3.91
N VAL A 55 8.33 5.26 5.05
CA VAL A 55 7.20 4.60 5.73
C VAL A 55 6.15 5.61 6.20
N ILE A 56 6.60 6.75 6.71
CA ILE A 56 5.74 7.85 7.15
C ILE A 56 4.96 8.44 5.96
N ILE A 57 5.61 8.64 4.82
CA ILE A 57 4.97 9.16 3.61
C ILE A 57 3.94 8.16 3.08
N GLU A 58 4.28 6.87 3.04
CA GLU A 58 3.36 5.83 2.57
C GLU A 58 2.14 5.69 3.49
N TYR A 59 2.32 5.83 4.81
CA TYR A 59 1.21 5.96 5.75
C TYR A 59 0.33 7.17 5.45
N LEU A 60 0.93 8.35 5.27
CA LEU A 60 0.22 9.59 4.94
C LEU A 60 -0.55 9.48 3.62
N ASP A 61 -0.01 8.80 2.62
CA ASP A 61 -0.69 8.56 1.35
C ASP A 61 -1.93 7.67 1.56
N SER A 62 -1.85 6.65 2.41
CA SER A 62 -3.02 5.84 2.78
C SER A 62 -4.13 6.66 3.48
N LEU A 63 -3.74 7.69 4.24
CA LEU A 63 -4.67 8.59 4.92
C LEU A 63 -5.41 9.52 3.96
N ARG A 64 -4.92 9.76 2.75
CA ARG A 64 -5.55 10.68 1.78
C ARG A 64 -6.94 10.22 1.35
N GLU A 65 -7.23 8.93 1.41
CA GLU A 65 -8.58 8.40 1.16
C GLU A 65 -9.58 8.75 2.28
N ILE A 66 -9.08 8.98 3.50
CA ILE A 66 -9.87 9.30 4.69
C ILE A 66 -9.98 10.82 4.90
N TYR A 67 -8.89 11.53 4.68
CA TYR A 67 -8.75 12.98 4.91
C TYR A 67 -8.95 13.76 3.60
N THR A 68 -10.18 13.73 3.10
CA THR A 68 -10.58 14.38 1.85
C THR A 68 -11.30 15.72 2.11
N PRO A 69 -11.27 16.67 1.15
CA PRO A 69 -12.02 17.92 1.30
C PRO A 69 -13.52 17.70 1.53
N GLN A 70 -14.09 16.63 0.96
CA GLN A 70 -15.49 16.26 1.14
C GLN A 70 -15.74 15.80 2.58
N ALA A 71 -14.85 14.97 3.13
CA ALA A 71 -14.98 14.41 4.47
C ALA A 71 -14.75 15.42 5.60
N TYR A 72 -14.12 16.57 5.34
CA TYR A 72 -13.79 17.54 6.40
C TYR A 72 -15.03 18.00 7.19
N ASP A 73 -14.99 17.87 8.51
CA ASP A 73 -15.99 18.39 9.43
C ASP A 73 -15.29 19.14 10.57
N LEU A 74 -15.68 20.40 10.80
CA LEU A 74 -15.03 21.25 11.80
C LEU A 74 -15.03 20.66 13.22
N PHE A 75 -16.04 19.86 13.56
CA PHE A 75 -16.19 19.31 14.90
C PHE A 75 -15.77 17.86 15.02
N ARG A 76 -15.96 17.06 13.96
CA ARG A 76 -15.84 15.60 14.03
C ARG A 76 -14.72 15.03 13.16
N HIS A 77 -14.24 15.76 12.15
CA HIS A 77 -13.15 15.33 11.28
C HIS A 77 -12.33 16.50 10.75
N ASN A 78 -11.44 17.00 11.60
CA ASN A 78 -10.64 18.19 11.38
C ASN A 78 -9.14 17.92 11.62
N CYS A 79 -8.37 19.00 11.67
CA CYS A 79 -6.92 19.01 11.84
C CYS A 79 -6.44 18.32 13.13
N ASN A 80 -7.25 18.37 14.19
CA ASN A 80 -6.97 17.72 15.46
C ASN A 80 -7.09 16.20 15.33
N ASN A 81 -8.10 15.72 14.59
CA ASN A 81 -8.23 14.28 14.27
C ASN A 81 -7.03 13.80 13.45
N PHE A 82 -6.65 14.56 12.41
CA PHE A 82 -5.47 14.25 11.59
C PHE A 82 -4.20 14.18 12.43
N SER A 83 -3.91 15.23 13.22
CA SER A 83 -2.72 15.29 14.06
C SER A 83 -2.71 14.19 15.12
N ASN A 84 -3.89 13.83 15.65
CA ASN A 84 -4.05 12.72 16.59
C ASN A 84 -3.72 11.37 15.96
N ASP A 85 -4.31 11.06 14.81
CA ASP A 85 -4.06 9.81 14.08
C ASP A 85 -2.59 9.70 13.67
N PHE A 86 -2.02 10.80 13.15
CA PHE A 86 -0.64 10.83 12.69
C PHE A 86 0.36 10.67 13.85
N SER A 87 0.12 11.33 14.98
CA SER A 87 0.90 11.13 16.21
C SER A 87 0.76 9.71 16.76
N THR A 88 -0.45 9.14 16.71
CA THR A 88 -0.72 7.78 17.20
C THR A 88 0.06 6.74 16.41
N PHE A 89 0.15 6.89 15.08
CA PHE A 89 0.98 6.04 14.24
C PHE A 89 2.46 6.13 14.62
N MET A 90 3.02 7.33 14.74
CA MET A 90 4.47 7.51 14.94
C MET A 90 4.94 7.21 16.37
N LEU A 91 4.09 7.47 17.37
CA LEU A 91 4.48 7.49 18.78
C LEU A 91 3.66 6.54 19.67
N GLY A 92 2.61 5.91 19.13
CA GLY A 92 1.64 5.13 19.91
C GLY A 92 0.76 5.96 20.85
N LYS A 93 0.82 7.30 20.75
CA LYS A 93 0.02 8.21 21.56
C LYS A 93 -0.49 9.39 20.74
N GLY A 94 -1.72 9.79 21.05
CA GLY A 94 -2.38 10.93 20.44
C GLY A 94 -1.82 12.29 20.88
N ILE A 95 -2.45 13.34 20.39
CA ILE A 95 -2.22 14.71 20.87
C ILE A 95 -2.87 14.92 22.25
N PRO A 96 -2.50 15.97 23.02
CA PRO A 96 -3.11 16.23 24.33
C PRO A 96 -4.64 16.25 24.30
N GLU A 97 -5.27 15.56 25.25
CA GLU A 97 -6.73 15.33 25.28
C GLU A 97 -7.54 16.63 25.26
N HIS A 98 -7.06 17.69 25.91
CA HIS A 98 -7.74 18.99 25.92
C HIS A 98 -7.82 19.64 24.53
N ILE A 99 -6.92 19.28 23.60
CA ILE A 99 -6.93 19.73 22.20
C ILE A 99 -7.81 18.80 21.36
N ALA A 100 -7.62 17.48 21.50
CA ALA A 100 -8.40 16.49 20.76
C ALA A 100 -9.91 16.60 21.07
N ASN A 101 -10.27 16.79 22.34
CA ASN A 101 -11.66 16.86 22.79
C ASN A 101 -12.26 18.28 22.74
N MET A 102 -11.49 19.30 22.33
CA MET A 102 -11.97 20.69 22.28
C MET A 102 -13.27 20.83 21.46
N PRO A 103 -13.39 20.26 20.25
CA PRO A 103 -14.61 20.48 19.47
C PRO A 103 -15.85 19.93 20.15
N GLN A 104 -15.73 18.79 20.84
CA GLN A 104 -16.81 18.21 21.64
C GLN A 104 -17.15 19.11 22.84
N ALA A 105 -16.14 19.61 23.55
CA ALA A 105 -16.34 20.56 24.66
C ALA A 105 -17.08 21.84 24.23
N VAL A 106 -16.84 22.31 22.99
CA VAL A 106 -17.60 23.42 22.39
C VAL A 106 -19.07 23.01 22.18
N LEU A 107 -19.33 21.85 21.59
CA LEU A 107 -20.69 21.35 21.34
C LEU A 107 -21.48 21.05 22.63
N ASP A 108 -20.80 20.70 23.71
CA ASP A 108 -21.44 20.44 25.01
C ASP A 108 -21.91 21.73 25.70
N SER A 109 -21.37 22.88 25.29
CA SER A 109 -21.76 24.18 25.83
C SER A 109 -23.05 24.75 25.20
N PRO A 110 -23.89 25.48 25.94
CA PRO A 110 -25.11 26.09 25.41
C PRO A 110 -24.86 27.07 24.25
N PHE A 111 -23.76 27.81 24.32
CA PHE A 111 -23.39 28.79 23.30
C PHE A 111 -22.81 28.11 22.04
N GLY A 112 -21.99 27.07 22.19
CA GLY A 112 -21.47 26.31 21.06
C GLY A 112 -22.58 25.63 20.26
N ARG A 113 -23.61 25.08 20.92
CA ARG A 113 -24.83 24.57 20.24
C ARG A 113 -25.55 25.64 19.43
N MET A 114 -25.58 26.88 19.93
CA MET A 114 -26.21 28.00 19.22
C MET A 114 -25.40 28.43 17.99
N LEU A 115 -24.06 28.38 18.04
CA LEU A 115 -23.19 28.76 16.92
C LEU A 115 -22.93 27.64 15.91
N GLN A 116 -23.12 26.37 16.28
CA GLN A 116 -22.88 25.21 15.43
C GLN A 116 -23.43 25.36 13.99
N PRO A 117 -24.72 25.72 13.76
CA PRO A 117 -25.25 25.85 12.41
C PRO A 117 -24.63 27.02 11.62
N GLN A 118 -24.17 28.08 12.29
CA GLN A 118 -23.50 29.21 11.64
C GLN A 118 -22.07 28.83 11.23
N LEU A 119 -21.33 28.16 12.11
CA LEU A 119 -19.96 27.69 11.84
C LEU A 119 -19.95 26.62 10.74
N ALA A 120 -20.89 25.68 10.75
CA ALA A 120 -21.03 24.69 9.69
C ALA A 120 -21.27 25.33 8.32
N ARG A 121 -22.17 26.33 8.23
CA ARG A 121 -22.42 27.07 6.98
C ARG A 121 -21.19 27.84 6.50
N MET A 122 -20.43 28.43 7.42
CA MET A 122 -19.20 29.15 7.08
C MET A 122 -18.15 28.20 6.47
N VAL A 123 -18.03 26.99 7.02
CA VAL A 123 -17.17 25.94 6.49
C VAL A 123 -17.62 25.49 5.10
N GLU A 124 -18.91 25.22 4.90
CA GLU A 124 -19.42 24.84 3.58
C GLU A 124 -19.22 25.93 2.51
N GLN A 125 -19.41 27.20 2.87
CA GLN A 125 -19.15 28.32 1.96
C GLN A 125 -17.69 28.40 1.54
N ARG A 126 -16.76 28.12 2.47
CA ARG A 126 -15.33 28.06 2.15
C ARG A 126 -14.96 26.84 1.32
N LYS A 127 -15.56 25.67 1.56
CA LYS A 127 -15.37 24.47 0.71
C LYS A 127 -15.71 24.72 -0.75
N ALA A 128 -16.69 25.59 -1.03
CA ALA A 128 -17.11 25.93 -2.39
C ALA A 128 -16.13 26.86 -3.15
N GLN A 129 -15.19 27.51 -2.45
CA GLN A 129 -14.14 28.33 -3.04
C GLN A 129 -12.86 27.48 -3.13
N GLN A 130 -12.39 27.15 -4.34
CA GLN A 130 -11.31 26.18 -4.61
C GLN A 130 -9.91 26.61 -4.08
N GLY A 131 -9.68 26.60 -2.76
CA GLY A 131 -8.42 27.07 -2.17
C GLY A 131 -8.06 26.56 -0.77
N GLY A 132 -8.52 25.37 -0.37
CA GLY A 132 -8.40 24.89 1.03
C GLY A 132 -9.42 25.60 1.93
N LEU A 133 -9.82 24.95 3.03
CA LEU A 133 -10.86 25.48 3.92
C LEU A 133 -10.36 26.68 4.74
N LEU A 134 -9.07 26.71 5.03
CA LEU A 134 -8.41 27.79 5.74
C LEU A 134 -7.63 28.69 4.76
N GLY A 135 -7.37 28.24 3.54
CA GLY A 135 -6.57 29.00 2.57
C GLY A 135 -5.11 28.55 2.55
N ILE A 136 -4.81 27.34 3.04
CA ILE A 136 -3.50 26.72 2.86
C ILE A 136 -3.43 26.28 1.39
N GLN A 137 -2.91 27.17 0.54
CA GLN A 137 -2.60 26.79 -0.83
C GLN A 137 -1.60 25.64 -0.81
N ASN A 138 -1.76 24.70 -1.74
CA ASN A 138 -0.69 23.79 -2.12
C ASN A 138 0.51 24.63 -2.57
N GLY A 139 1.37 24.98 -1.63
CA GLY A 139 2.78 25.13 -1.88
C GLY A 139 3.33 23.74 -2.19
N GLN A 140 2.89 23.13 -3.30
CA GLN A 140 3.77 22.24 -4.04
C GLN A 140 4.92 23.12 -4.56
N GLN A 141 5.78 23.59 -3.66
CA GLN A 141 7.18 23.34 -3.89
C GLN A 141 7.23 21.84 -4.12
N GLN A 142 7.59 21.47 -5.35
CA GLN A 142 8.23 20.20 -5.61
C GLN A 142 9.15 19.94 -4.42
N ALA A 143 8.68 19.12 -3.48
CA ALA A 143 9.58 18.34 -2.68
C ALA A 143 10.46 17.71 -3.76
N ASN A 144 11.74 18.10 -3.76
CA ASN A 144 12.76 17.36 -4.47
C ASN A 144 12.67 15.94 -3.90
N GLY A 145 11.76 15.15 -4.47
CA GLY A 145 11.74 13.73 -4.34
C GLY A 145 13.14 13.27 -4.67
N ALA A 146 13.64 12.37 -3.82
CA ALA A 146 14.94 11.76 -3.91
C ALA A 146 15.41 11.70 -5.37
N ALA A 147 16.45 12.49 -5.68
CA ALA A 147 16.88 12.78 -7.04
C ALA A 147 17.08 11.49 -7.85
N ALA A 148 16.14 11.17 -8.73
CA ALA A 148 16.43 10.38 -9.91
C ALA A 148 17.24 11.29 -10.85
N SER A 149 18.55 11.12 -10.80
CA SER A 149 19.55 12.03 -11.38
C SER A 149 19.46 12.05 -12.91
N ILE A 150 18.96 13.14 -13.48
CA ILE A 150 19.31 13.47 -14.87
C ILE A 150 20.83 13.55 -14.93
N VAL A 151 21.43 12.71 -15.76
CA VAL A 151 22.88 12.67 -15.92
C VAL A 151 23.26 13.77 -16.91
N GLU A 152 23.81 14.88 -16.40
CA GLU A 152 24.40 15.89 -17.26
C GLU A 152 25.81 15.45 -17.67
N VAL A 153 26.05 15.34 -18.98
CA VAL A 153 27.36 14.94 -19.51
C VAL A 153 27.97 16.06 -20.34
N SER A 154 29.29 16.21 -20.23
CA SER A 154 30.04 17.32 -20.82
C SER A 154 31.03 16.90 -21.91
N ASN A 155 31.21 15.60 -22.14
CA ASN A 155 32.10 15.05 -23.17
C ASN A 155 31.66 13.62 -23.53
N LEU A 156 32.28 13.09 -24.59
CA LEU A 156 31.94 11.79 -25.15
C LEU A 156 32.26 10.61 -24.22
N GLN A 157 33.34 10.70 -23.43
CA GLN A 157 33.70 9.64 -22.50
C GLN A 157 32.65 9.48 -21.40
N ALA A 158 32.16 10.58 -20.83
CA ALA A 158 31.10 10.59 -19.82
C ALA A 158 29.77 10.08 -20.40
N LEU A 159 29.45 10.44 -21.64
CA LEU A 159 28.25 9.93 -22.32
C LEU A 159 28.32 8.41 -22.53
N ASN A 160 29.46 7.90 -23.01
CA ASN A 160 29.65 6.47 -23.21
C ASN A 160 29.54 5.69 -21.90
N ALA A 161 30.10 6.22 -20.80
CA ALA A 161 29.96 5.62 -19.48
C ALA A 161 28.49 5.59 -19.02
N ALA A 162 27.75 6.70 -19.18
CA ALA A 162 26.33 6.76 -18.83
C ALA A 162 25.47 5.78 -19.64
N LEU A 163 25.73 5.66 -20.95
CA LEU A 163 25.05 4.69 -21.82
C LEU A 163 25.43 3.23 -21.48
N GLN A 164 26.68 2.97 -21.09
CA GLN A 164 27.10 1.64 -20.62
C GLN A 164 26.42 1.25 -19.31
N SER A 165 26.32 2.17 -18.34
CA SER A 165 25.57 1.95 -17.10
C SER A 165 24.07 1.73 -17.36
N ALA A 166 23.55 2.28 -18.46
CA ALA A 166 22.17 2.10 -18.90
C ALA A 166 21.98 0.95 -19.90
N ALA A 167 23.00 0.13 -20.20
CA ALA A 167 22.93 -0.87 -21.26
C ALA A 167 21.91 -1.99 -21.01
N SER A 168 21.58 -2.27 -19.75
CA SER A 168 20.52 -3.21 -19.36
C SER A 168 19.11 -2.60 -19.39
N LYS A 169 18.98 -1.30 -19.67
CA LYS A 169 17.74 -0.50 -19.64
C LYS A 169 17.55 0.27 -20.96
N SER A 170 16.50 1.09 -21.02
CA SER A 170 16.33 2.11 -22.05
C SER A 170 16.99 3.43 -21.62
N ALA A 171 17.39 4.28 -22.56
CA ALA A 171 17.89 5.62 -22.29
C ALA A 171 17.33 6.63 -23.30
N ILE A 172 17.22 7.89 -22.87
CA ILE A 172 16.88 9.01 -23.73
C ILE A 172 17.87 10.15 -23.49
N ILE A 173 18.51 10.62 -24.56
CA ILE A 173 19.40 11.77 -24.54
C ILE A 173 18.62 13.00 -24.99
N PHE A 174 18.72 14.09 -24.24
CA PHE A 174 18.25 15.42 -24.61
C PHE A 174 19.45 16.33 -24.93
N PHE A 175 19.65 16.59 -26.23
CA PHE A 175 20.59 17.60 -26.72
C PHE A 175 19.97 18.98 -26.67
N THR A 176 20.59 19.88 -25.90
CA THR A 176 20.08 21.20 -25.58
C THR A 176 21.17 22.28 -25.69
N SER A 177 20.79 23.55 -25.51
CA SER A 177 21.70 24.68 -25.33
C SER A 177 21.09 25.71 -24.36
N ALA A 178 21.93 26.34 -23.54
CA ALA A 178 21.51 27.39 -22.60
C ALA A 178 20.79 28.59 -23.26
N THR A 179 21.05 28.85 -24.54
CA THR A 179 20.49 29.96 -25.31
C THR A 179 19.30 29.55 -26.19
N CYS A 180 18.75 28.34 -26.04
CA CYS A 180 17.64 27.83 -26.82
C CYS A 180 16.29 28.00 -26.07
N PRO A 181 15.42 28.97 -26.46
CA PRO A 181 14.09 29.13 -25.86
C PRO A 181 13.19 27.88 -25.93
N PRO A 182 13.09 27.15 -27.06
CA PRO A 182 12.25 25.94 -27.12
C PRO A 182 12.75 24.83 -26.20
N CYS A 183 14.05 24.77 -25.93
CA CYS A 183 14.62 23.82 -24.98
C CYS A 183 14.22 24.15 -23.54
N LYS A 184 14.22 25.46 -23.19
CA LYS A 184 13.79 25.93 -21.86
C LYS A 184 12.34 25.55 -21.55
N ALA A 185 11.47 25.54 -22.55
CA ALA A 185 10.08 25.12 -22.40
C ALA A 185 9.94 23.61 -22.07
N LEU A 186 10.89 22.78 -22.48
CA LEU A 186 10.86 21.33 -22.25
C LEU A 186 11.59 20.87 -20.98
N TYR A 187 12.40 21.72 -20.35
CA TYR A 187 13.09 21.34 -19.11
C TYR A 187 12.15 20.86 -17.99
N PRO A 188 11.03 21.54 -17.68
CA PRO A 188 10.12 21.07 -16.64
C PRO A 188 9.56 19.69 -16.95
N LEU A 189 9.15 19.46 -18.20
CA LEU A 189 8.60 18.18 -18.65
C LEU A 189 9.65 17.07 -18.61
N TYR A 190 10.87 17.34 -19.06
CA TYR A 190 11.94 16.34 -19.06
C TYR A 190 12.34 15.97 -17.63
N ASN A 191 12.33 16.94 -16.70
CA ASN A 191 12.56 16.71 -15.28
C ASN A 191 11.42 15.91 -14.63
N GLU A 192 10.17 16.24 -14.93
CA GLU A 192 8.97 15.48 -14.51
C GLU A 192 9.09 14.02 -14.96
N LEU A 193 9.35 13.78 -16.24
CA LEU A 193 9.49 12.44 -16.79
C LEU A 193 10.69 11.68 -16.20
N ALA A 194 11.80 12.37 -15.93
CA ALA A 194 12.96 11.76 -15.27
C ALA A 194 12.66 11.36 -13.82
N SER A 195 11.88 12.16 -13.10
CA SER A 195 11.41 11.83 -11.76
C SER A 195 10.49 10.61 -11.78
N ASP A 196 9.53 10.58 -12.70
CA ASP A 196 8.51 9.53 -12.78
C ASP A 196 9.08 8.19 -13.30
N HIS A 197 10.06 8.25 -14.21
CA HIS A 197 10.51 7.07 -14.97
C HIS A 197 12.02 6.79 -14.87
N GLY A 198 12.79 7.55 -14.08
CA GLY A 198 14.25 7.43 -13.96
C GLY A 198 14.76 6.08 -13.47
N LYS A 199 13.89 5.28 -12.84
CA LYS A 199 14.20 3.89 -12.45
C LYS A 199 14.28 2.94 -13.66
N SER A 200 13.47 3.19 -14.68
CA SER A 200 13.31 2.34 -15.88
C SER A 200 14.04 2.88 -17.09
N VAL A 201 14.11 4.21 -17.24
CA VAL A 201 14.75 4.89 -18.37
C VAL A 201 15.83 5.81 -17.84
N ALA A 202 17.04 5.74 -18.40
CA ALA A 202 18.10 6.71 -18.08
C ALA A 202 17.86 8.03 -18.83
N PHE A 203 17.74 9.14 -18.09
CA PHE A 203 17.59 10.48 -18.65
C PHE A 203 18.95 11.18 -18.67
N ILE A 204 19.42 11.53 -19.86
CA ILE A 204 20.74 12.11 -20.08
C ILE A 204 20.56 13.45 -20.77
N LYS A 205 21.25 14.48 -20.27
CA LYS A 205 21.19 15.83 -20.86
C LYS A 205 22.58 16.26 -21.32
N VAL A 206 22.64 16.79 -22.54
CA VAL A 206 23.89 17.21 -23.20
C VAL A 206 23.72 18.65 -23.66
N ASP A 207 24.53 19.58 -23.12
CA ASP A 207 24.62 20.93 -23.68
C ASP A 207 25.63 20.92 -24.84
N ILE A 208 25.13 21.07 -26.07
CA ILE A 208 25.97 21.02 -27.28
C ILE A 208 26.98 22.17 -27.37
N SER A 209 26.77 23.24 -26.59
CA SER A 209 27.70 24.38 -26.49
C SER A 209 28.90 24.06 -25.59
N ARG A 210 28.84 22.97 -24.83
CA ARG A 210 29.92 22.50 -23.93
C ARG A 210 30.53 21.19 -24.41
N ALA A 211 29.71 20.27 -24.92
CA ALA A 211 30.11 18.94 -25.37
C ALA A 211 30.16 18.85 -26.92
N TYR A 212 31.11 19.57 -27.53
CA TYR A 212 31.23 19.67 -28.99
C TYR A 212 31.55 18.32 -29.67
N ASP A 213 32.36 17.49 -29.02
CA ASP A 213 32.71 16.15 -29.44
C ASP A 213 31.49 15.24 -29.56
N VAL A 214 30.58 15.31 -28.59
CA VAL A 214 29.30 14.60 -28.59
C VAL A 214 28.41 15.12 -29.72
N ALA A 215 28.25 16.45 -29.84
CA ALA A 215 27.41 17.05 -30.86
C ALA A 215 27.84 16.64 -32.28
N GLN A 216 29.15 16.56 -32.52
CA GLN A 216 29.71 16.12 -33.79
C GLN A 216 29.47 14.63 -34.05
N GLN A 217 29.70 13.76 -33.06
CA GLN A 217 29.48 12.31 -33.21
C GLN A 217 28.02 11.97 -33.50
N TYR A 218 27.08 12.64 -32.83
CA TYR A 218 25.64 12.43 -33.00
C TYR A 218 25.03 13.27 -34.12
N ALA A 219 25.85 14.01 -34.89
CA ALA A 219 25.44 14.87 -35.99
C ALA A 219 24.29 15.85 -35.63
N VAL A 220 24.32 16.40 -34.41
CA VAL A 220 23.26 17.28 -33.91
C VAL A 220 23.40 18.65 -34.56
N SER A 221 22.47 18.97 -35.46
CA SER A 221 22.45 20.24 -36.22
C SER A 221 21.47 21.28 -35.67
N ALA A 222 20.59 20.90 -34.74
CA ALA A 222 19.61 21.77 -34.13
C ALA A 222 19.28 21.34 -32.68
N THR A 223 18.82 22.28 -31.87
CA THR A 223 18.31 22.01 -30.50
C THR A 223 16.88 22.53 -30.37
N PRO A 224 15.98 21.82 -29.67
CA PRO A 224 16.21 20.55 -28.98
C PRO A 224 16.27 19.36 -29.95
N THR A 225 17.14 18.40 -29.68
CA THR A 225 17.18 17.09 -30.36
C THR A 225 17.16 15.99 -29.32
N PHE A 226 16.46 14.91 -29.61
CA PHE A 226 16.37 13.73 -28.75
C PHE A 226 16.88 12.50 -29.49
N THR A 227 17.53 11.59 -28.75
CA THR A 227 17.95 10.30 -29.26
C THR A 227 17.68 9.23 -28.23
N THR A 228 17.10 8.11 -28.65
CA THR A 228 16.68 7.03 -27.75
C THR A 228 17.52 5.78 -27.95
N PHE A 229 17.67 5.03 -26.86
CA PHE A 229 18.41 3.77 -26.82
C PHE A 229 17.57 2.74 -26.10
N VAL A 230 17.59 1.51 -26.60
CA VAL A 230 17.02 0.34 -25.95
C VAL A 230 18.07 -0.75 -25.96
N HIS A 231 18.41 -1.29 -24.79
CA HIS A 231 19.45 -2.31 -24.62
C HIS A 231 20.79 -1.93 -25.29
N GLY A 232 21.22 -0.68 -25.09
CA GLY A 232 22.45 -0.14 -25.66
C GLY A 232 22.43 0.13 -27.17
N LYS A 233 21.33 -0.17 -27.88
CA LYS A 233 21.17 0.11 -29.32
C LYS A 233 20.36 1.38 -29.53
N GLN A 234 20.92 2.31 -30.30
CA GLN A 234 20.20 3.51 -30.74
C GLN A 234 18.97 3.10 -31.57
N GLN A 235 17.82 3.70 -31.27
CA GLN A 235 16.55 3.43 -31.95
C GLN A 235 16.18 4.57 -32.88
N GLU A 236 15.72 5.68 -32.31
CA GLU A 236 15.18 6.82 -33.05
C GLU A 236 15.86 8.11 -32.60
N SER A 237 15.93 9.09 -33.50
CA SER A 237 16.33 10.45 -33.18
C SER A 237 15.45 11.46 -33.91
N TRP A 238 15.08 12.54 -33.23
CA TRP A 238 14.28 13.62 -33.82
C TRP A 238 14.67 14.98 -33.24
N ALA A 239 14.45 16.03 -34.03
CA ALA A 239 14.62 17.42 -33.62
C ALA A 239 13.26 18.12 -33.45
N GLY A 240 13.21 19.13 -32.59
CA GLY A 240 12.05 19.99 -32.37
C GLY A 240 11.42 19.85 -30.98
N ALA A 241 10.74 20.91 -30.54
CA ALA A 241 10.12 20.98 -29.22
C ALA A 241 8.69 20.41 -29.23
N ASP A 242 8.57 19.09 -29.28
CA ASP A 242 7.29 18.38 -29.25
C ASP A 242 7.10 17.65 -27.91
N ALA A 243 6.31 18.26 -27.02
CA ALA A 243 6.02 17.72 -25.70
C ALA A 243 5.18 16.43 -25.75
N ALA A 244 4.25 16.32 -26.70
CA ALA A 244 3.37 15.16 -26.82
C ALA A 244 4.15 13.93 -27.27
N ARG A 245 5.03 14.11 -28.28
CA ARG A 245 5.94 13.06 -28.73
C ARG A 245 6.93 12.65 -27.64
N LEU A 246 7.48 13.61 -26.89
CA LEU A 246 8.37 13.29 -25.77
C LEU A 246 7.68 12.39 -24.73
N ARG A 247 6.44 12.73 -24.32
CA ARG A 247 5.66 11.90 -23.38
C ARG A 247 5.38 10.51 -23.94
N SER A 248 4.94 10.40 -25.19
CA SER A 248 4.61 9.09 -25.80
C SER A 248 5.85 8.21 -25.99
N THR A 249 6.98 8.79 -26.41
CA THR A 249 8.24 8.05 -26.57
C THR A 249 8.79 7.57 -25.22
N VAL A 250 8.73 8.38 -24.16
CA VAL A 250 9.17 7.93 -22.83
C VAL A 250 8.29 6.78 -22.33
N LYS A 251 6.97 6.84 -22.54
CA LYS A 251 6.07 5.73 -22.20
C LYS A 251 6.47 4.44 -22.92
N LEU A 252 6.75 4.52 -24.22
CA LEU A 252 7.22 3.38 -25.01
C LEU A 252 8.57 2.85 -24.50
N LEU A 253 9.51 3.73 -24.16
CA LEU A 253 10.81 3.31 -23.62
C LEU A 253 10.70 2.62 -22.27
N VAL A 254 9.75 3.02 -21.42
CA VAL A 254 9.45 2.33 -20.15
C VAL A 254 8.93 0.92 -20.42
N GLU A 255 8.02 0.77 -21.38
CA GLU A 255 7.49 -0.55 -21.79
C GLU A 255 8.61 -1.45 -22.34
N MET A 256 9.51 -0.89 -23.17
CA MET A 256 10.65 -1.60 -23.75
C MET A 256 11.80 -1.84 -22.76
N ALA A 257 11.94 -1.01 -21.72
CA ALA A 257 12.97 -1.16 -20.68
C ALA A 257 12.71 -2.35 -19.75
N ALA A 258 11.50 -2.91 -19.75
CA ALA A 258 11.10 -4.03 -18.88
C ALA A 258 11.77 -5.39 -19.22
N GLY A 259 12.85 -5.38 -20.02
CA GLY A 259 13.59 -6.58 -20.44
C GLY A 259 12.86 -7.39 -21.52
N PRO A 260 13.46 -8.50 -22.00
CA PRO A 260 12.72 -9.45 -22.83
C PRO A 260 11.45 -9.85 -22.08
N SER A 261 10.29 -9.60 -22.68
CA SER A 261 9.00 -9.88 -22.05
C SER A 261 9.00 -11.33 -21.58
N HIS A 262 8.95 -11.52 -20.25
CA HIS A 262 8.82 -12.86 -19.65
C HIS A 262 7.78 -13.67 -20.46
N PRO A 263 7.99 -14.96 -20.78
CA PRO A 263 7.09 -15.73 -21.65
C PRO A 263 5.59 -15.56 -21.31
N HIS A 264 5.25 -15.54 -20.02
CA HIS A 264 3.90 -15.28 -19.52
C HIS A 264 3.26 -13.94 -19.98
N ARG A 265 4.04 -12.89 -20.28
CA ARG A 265 3.52 -11.60 -20.77
C ARG A 265 2.99 -11.66 -22.20
N LEU A 266 3.36 -12.69 -22.96
CA LEU A 266 2.87 -12.94 -24.32
C LEU A 266 1.61 -13.80 -24.34
N LEU A 267 1.17 -14.30 -23.18
CA LEU A 267 0.01 -15.17 -23.04
C LEU A 267 -1.24 -14.36 -22.68
N HIS A 268 -2.40 -14.89 -23.05
CA HIS A 268 -3.69 -14.30 -22.68
C HIS A 268 -4.06 -14.72 -21.24
N LEU A 269 -3.62 -13.94 -20.27
CA LEU A 269 -3.80 -14.18 -18.83
C LEU A 269 -4.49 -12.98 -18.14
N PRO A 270 -5.76 -12.67 -18.46
CA PRO A 270 -6.43 -11.46 -18.00
C PRO A 270 -6.52 -11.35 -16.46
N HIS A 271 -6.70 -12.46 -15.75
CA HIS A 271 -6.81 -12.43 -14.29
C HIS A 271 -5.46 -12.19 -13.61
N LEU A 272 -4.37 -12.67 -14.22
CA LEU A 272 -3.02 -12.60 -13.65
C LEU A 272 -2.25 -11.33 -14.08
N SER A 273 -2.55 -10.83 -15.28
CA SER A 273 -1.89 -9.65 -15.86
C SER A 273 -2.45 -8.32 -15.36
N ASN A 274 -3.62 -8.32 -14.69
CA ASN A 274 -4.29 -7.11 -14.21
C ASN A 274 -3.42 -6.32 -13.19
N PRO A 275 -2.99 -5.08 -13.51
CA PRO A 275 -2.23 -4.25 -12.59
C PRO A 275 -3.08 -3.67 -11.46
N ASP A 276 -4.40 -3.54 -11.66
CA ASP A 276 -5.34 -2.90 -10.73
C ASP A 276 -5.99 -3.91 -9.75
N SER A 277 -5.46 -5.13 -9.68
CA SER A 277 -5.96 -6.12 -8.73
C SER A 277 -5.81 -5.59 -7.29
N LYS A 278 -6.82 -5.83 -6.45
CA LYS A 278 -6.83 -5.40 -5.03
C LYS A 278 -6.70 -6.61 -4.11
N ALA A 279 -6.18 -6.39 -2.92
CA ALA A 279 -6.22 -7.41 -1.87
C ALA A 279 -7.66 -7.76 -1.49
N VAL A 280 -7.90 -9.03 -1.14
CA VAL A 280 -9.15 -9.51 -0.59
C VAL A 280 -9.21 -9.15 0.89
N LEU A 281 -10.25 -8.42 1.28
CA LEU A 281 -10.53 -8.03 2.67
C LEU A 281 -11.85 -8.65 3.13
N PHE A 282 -11.91 -9.08 4.38
CA PHE A 282 -13.11 -9.60 5.03
C PHE A 282 -13.79 -8.49 5.82
N THR A 283 -14.70 -7.79 5.15
CA THR A 283 -15.32 -6.54 5.67
C THR A 283 -16.58 -6.74 6.51
N LYS A 284 -17.13 -7.96 6.54
CA LYS A 284 -18.38 -8.26 7.25
C LYS A 284 -18.20 -8.15 8.76
N VAL A 285 -18.92 -7.22 9.39
CA VAL A 285 -18.95 -7.05 10.85
C VAL A 285 -20.03 -7.96 11.47
N PRO A 286 -19.72 -8.77 12.49
CA PRO A 286 -20.71 -9.58 13.19
C PRO A 286 -21.59 -8.71 14.09
N PRO A 287 -22.73 -9.21 14.58
CA PRO A 287 -23.52 -8.49 15.59
C PRO A 287 -22.70 -8.28 16.87
N LEU A 288 -22.10 -7.10 17.03
CA LEU A 288 -21.18 -6.80 18.13
C LEU A 288 -21.78 -7.05 19.52
N PRO A 289 -23.07 -6.74 19.81
CA PRO A 289 -23.66 -7.09 21.10
C PRO A 289 -23.63 -8.59 21.40
N LYS A 290 -23.81 -9.44 20.38
CA LYS A 290 -23.73 -10.90 20.53
C LYS A 290 -22.28 -11.36 20.72
N LEU A 291 -21.34 -10.75 20.01
CA LEU A 291 -19.92 -11.05 20.14
C LEU A 291 -19.42 -10.73 21.55
N LEU A 292 -19.75 -9.54 22.05
CA LEU A 292 -19.38 -9.08 23.39
C LEU A 292 -20.08 -9.87 24.50
N SER A 293 -21.33 -10.29 24.30
CA SER A 293 -22.00 -11.19 25.23
C SER A 293 -21.28 -12.54 25.37
N LYS A 294 -20.62 -13.04 24.31
CA LYS A 294 -19.82 -14.27 24.37
C LYS A 294 -18.47 -14.05 25.03
N LEU A 295 -17.87 -12.87 24.87
CA LEU A 295 -16.62 -12.48 25.54
C LEU A 295 -16.81 -12.35 27.07
N GLY A 296 -18.03 -12.12 27.54
CA GLY A 296 -18.36 -12.12 28.96
C GLY A 296 -17.78 -10.90 29.69
N PRO A 297 -17.28 -11.03 30.94
CA PRO A 297 -16.80 -9.90 31.74
C PRO A 297 -15.69 -9.09 31.07
N ALA A 298 -14.85 -9.72 30.25
CA ALA A 298 -13.79 -9.06 29.50
C ALA A 298 -14.31 -8.02 28.50
N ALA A 299 -15.59 -8.09 28.11
CA ALA A 299 -16.22 -7.08 27.26
C ALA A 299 -16.27 -5.69 27.90
N ASN A 300 -16.24 -5.59 29.24
CA ASN A 300 -16.30 -4.31 29.95
C ASN A 300 -14.93 -3.58 29.98
N ASN A 301 -13.87 -4.19 29.47
CA ASN A 301 -12.56 -3.55 29.38
C ASN A 301 -12.64 -2.29 28.49
N ALA A 302 -11.99 -1.20 28.92
CA ALA A 302 -12.01 0.08 28.22
C ALA A 302 -11.47 -0.02 26.79
N ALA A 303 -10.42 -0.82 26.54
CA ALA A 303 -9.85 -1.01 25.21
C ALA A 303 -10.83 -1.74 24.27
N VAL A 304 -11.57 -2.73 24.78
CA VAL A 304 -12.62 -3.43 24.04
C VAL A 304 -13.77 -2.49 23.69
N GLN A 305 -14.21 -1.67 24.65
CA GLN A 305 -15.24 -0.67 24.38
C GLN A 305 -14.76 0.36 23.37
N GLY A 306 -13.52 0.86 23.48
CA GLY A 306 -12.92 1.76 22.49
C GLY A 306 -12.97 1.17 21.08
N MET A 307 -12.52 -0.08 20.93
CA MET A 307 -12.55 -0.79 19.64
C MET A 307 -13.98 -0.98 19.11
N LYS A 308 -14.93 -1.34 19.97
CA LYS A 308 -16.36 -1.44 19.62
C LYS A 308 -16.89 -0.11 19.06
N HIS A 309 -16.69 0.99 19.78
CA HIS A 309 -17.17 2.31 19.35
C HIS A 309 -16.53 2.72 18.02
N PHE A 310 -15.24 2.46 17.84
CA PHE A 310 -14.53 2.68 16.58
C PHE A 310 -15.17 1.92 15.41
N ILE A 311 -15.43 0.62 15.57
CA ILE A 311 -16.03 -0.22 14.52
C ILE A 311 -17.46 0.25 14.21
N GLU A 312 -18.26 0.59 15.22
CA GLU A 312 -19.63 1.09 15.04
C GLU A 312 -19.65 2.43 14.31
N ALA A 313 -18.80 3.38 14.71
CA ALA A 313 -18.66 4.67 14.04
C ALA A 313 -18.21 4.51 12.59
N ARG A 314 -17.22 3.64 12.33
CA ARG A 314 -16.74 3.36 10.97
C ARG A 314 -17.83 2.79 10.08
N SER A 315 -18.63 1.87 10.61
CA SER A 315 -19.70 1.20 9.87
C SER A 315 -20.89 2.14 9.59
N ALA A 316 -21.23 3.01 10.55
CA ALA A 316 -22.39 3.90 10.46
C ALA A 316 -22.08 5.23 9.73
N GLU A 317 -20.92 5.83 10.00
CA GLU A 317 -20.56 7.19 9.60
C GLU A 317 -19.35 7.24 8.66
N GLY A 318 -18.68 6.11 8.41
CA GLY A 318 -17.53 6.00 7.52
C GLY A 318 -16.17 6.17 8.23
N PRO A 319 -15.06 5.93 7.51
CA PRO A 319 -13.70 5.96 8.06
C PRO A 319 -13.33 7.31 8.67
N ALA A 320 -13.75 8.40 8.04
CA ALA A 320 -13.46 9.76 8.45
C ALA A 320 -14.01 10.11 9.83
N MET A 321 -15.19 9.58 10.17
CA MET A 321 -15.85 9.91 11.45
C MET A 321 -15.49 8.95 12.58
N ALA A 322 -14.67 7.94 12.30
CA ALA A 322 -14.24 6.96 13.28
C ALA A 322 -12.90 7.37 13.90
N THR A 323 -12.90 7.71 15.18
CA THR A 323 -11.69 8.03 15.95
C THR A 323 -10.97 6.75 16.37
N LEU A 324 -9.64 6.69 16.17
CA LEU A 324 -8.85 5.53 16.58
C LEU A 324 -8.97 5.28 18.10
N PRO A 325 -9.09 4.01 18.52
CA PRO A 325 -9.05 3.64 19.93
C PRO A 325 -7.60 3.64 20.45
N ASP A 326 -7.43 3.44 21.75
CA ASP A 326 -6.11 3.22 22.37
C ASP A 326 -5.54 1.87 21.93
N LEU A 327 -4.72 1.91 20.85
CA LEU A 327 -4.13 0.72 20.23
C LEU A 327 -3.10 0.03 21.14
N PRO A 328 -2.20 0.73 21.86
CA PRO A 328 -1.37 0.10 22.88
C PRO A 328 -2.18 -0.68 23.93
N ALA A 329 -3.20 -0.06 24.54
CA ALA A 329 -4.03 -0.72 25.53
C ALA A 329 -4.80 -1.92 24.96
N PHE A 330 -5.22 -1.84 23.70
CA PHE A 330 -5.86 -2.96 23.01
C PHE A 330 -4.87 -4.11 22.72
N SER A 331 -3.61 -3.79 22.41
CA SER A 331 -2.54 -4.77 22.22
C SER A 331 -2.23 -5.53 23.51
N ASP A 332 -2.16 -4.82 24.64
CA ASP A 332 -1.97 -5.44 25.95
C ASP A 332 -3.18 -6.32 26.32
N PHE A 333 -4.41 -5.85 26.04
CA PHE A 333 -5.62 -6.64 26.22
C PHE A 333 -5.62 -7.93 25.37
N LEU A 334 -5.17 -7.86 24.11
CA LEU A 334 -5.02 -9.03 23.24
C LEU A 334 -4.03 -10.04 23.84
N ALA A 335 -2.88 -9.58 24.32
CA ALA A 335 -1.87 -10.43 24.94
C ALA A 335 -2.41 -11.14 26.20
N THR A 336 -3.07 -10.40 27.10
CA THR A 336 -3.72 -10.98 28.29
C THR A 336 -4.82 -11.97 27.89
N SER A 337 -5.64 -11.63 26.89
CA SER A 337 -6.71 -12.49 26.40
C SER A 337 -6.20 -13.83 25.89
N LEU A 338 -5.10 -13.84 25.15
CA LEU A 338 -4.47 -15.07 24.65
C LEU A 338 -3.94 -15.98 25.78
N ALA A 339 -3.56 -15.40 26.92
CA ALA A 339 -3.07 -16.15 28.08
C ALA A 339 -4.20 -16.66 28.99
N GLU A 340 -5.27 -15.88 29.16
CA GLU A 340 -6.28 -16.09 30.21
C GLU A 340 -7.62 -16.62 29.70
N LEU A 341 -8.03 -16.29 28.47
CA LEU A 341 -9.33 -16.72 27.97
C LEU A 341 -9.33 -18.18 27.51
N PRO A 342 -10.43 -18.91 27.73
CA PRO A 342 -10.64 -20.21 27.12
C PRO A 342 -10.49 -20.14 25.59
N ARG A 343 -9.87 -21.16 25.00
CA ARG A 343 -9.61 -21.22 23.54
C ARG A 343 -10.85 -21.05 22.68
N GLU A 344 -11.98 -21.59 23.14
CA GLU A 344 -13.29 -21.48 22.47
C GLU A 344 -13.83 -20.04 22.44
N LEU A 345 -13.31 -19.13 23.28
CA LEU A 345 -13.71 -17.73 23.34
C LEU A 345 -12.71 -16.79 22.66
N LEU A 346 -11.47 -17.24 22.38
CA LEU A 346 -10.45 -16.41 21.74
C LEU A 346 -10.89 -15.84 20.40
N PHE A 347 -11.73 -16.57 19.64
CA PHE A 347 -12.25 -16.06 18.38
C PHE A 347 -13.00 -14.75 18.56
N THR A 348 -13.61 -14.48 19.72
CA THR A 348 -14.38 -13.25 19.95
C THR A 348 -13.49 -12.00 19.95
N VAL A 349 -12.30 -12.10 20.52
CA VAL A 349 -11.34 -10.99 20.57
C VAL A 349 -10.63 -10.84 19.23
N VAL A 350 -10.24 -11.96 18.60
CA VAL A 350 -9.63 -11.94 17.26
C VAL A 350 -10.61 -11.42 16.20
N ASP A 351 -11.89 -11.75 16.29
CA ASP A 351 -12.94 -11.25 15.38
C ASP A 351 -13.19 -9.75 15.58
N LEU A 352 -13.12 -9.25 16.82
CA LEU A 352 -13.17 -7.81 17.10
C LEU A 352 -11.97 -7.09 16.46
N PHE A 353 -10.76 -7.65 16.62
CA PHE A 353 -9.55 -7.08 16.04
C PHE A 353 -9.56 -7.13 14.50
N ARG A 354 -10.00 -8.25 13.92
CA ARG A 354 -10.25 -8.40 12.47
C ARG A 354 -11.12 -7.27 11.92
N CYS A 355 -12.21 -6.93 12.62
CA CYS A 355 -13.11 -5.85 12.20
C CYS A 355 -12.42 -4.48 12.24
N GLY A 356 -11.55 -4.25 13.22
CA GLY A 356 -10.75 -3.02 13.31
C GLY A 356 -9.73 -2.89 12.16
N LEU A 357 -9.08 -3.99 11.77
CA LEU A 357 -8.04 -4.03 10.74
C LEU A 357 -8.50 -3.66 9.33
N ILE A 358 -9.80 -3.50 9.09
CA ILE A 358 -10.32 -2.96 7.81
C ILE A 358 -9.92 -1.49 7.64
N ASP A 359 -9.53 -0.80 8.71
CA ASP A 359 -9.02 0.57 8.66
C ASP A 359 -7.50 0.58 8.40
N PRO A 360 -7.02 1.24 7.33
CA PRO A 360 -5.59 1.34 7.04
C PRO A 360 -4.81 2.02 8.16
N ARG A 361 -5.43 2.91 8.96
CA ARG A 361 -4.79 3.54 10.11
C ARG A 361 -4.39 2.53 11.18
N LEU A 362 -5.31 1.62 11.47
CA LEU A 362 -5.14 0.59 12.48
C LEU A 362 -4.18 -0.48 11.98
N SER A 363 -4.36 -0.95 10.73
CA SER A 363 -3.41 -1.90 10.13
C SER A 363 -2.00 -1.32 10.01
N GLY A 364 -1.85 -0.06 9.57
CA GLY A 364 -0.57 0.62 9.48
C GLY A 364 0.15 0.74 10.83
N TYR A 365 -0.57 1.03 11.91
CA TYR A 365 0.02 1.02 13.26
C TYR A 365 0.61 -0.34 13.63
N TYR A 366 -0.11 -1.43 13.38
CA TYR A 366 0.38 -2.78 13.70
C TYR A 366 1.48 -3.28 12.74
N ALA A 367 1.59 -2.72 11.52
CA ALA A 367 2.69 -3.01 10.61
C ALA A 367 4.03 -2.59 11.22
N GLU A 368 4.04 -1.44 11.89
CA GLU A 368 5.23 -0.85 12.50
C GLU A 368 5.36 -1.17 14.01
N GLU A 369 4.50 -2.06 14.55
CA GLU A 369 4.65 -2.51 15.93
C GLU A 369 5.98 -3.27 16.11
N HIS A 370 6.78 -2.86 17.08
CA HIS A 370 8.09 -3.46 17.35
C HIS A 370 8.00 -4.98 17.53
N GLY A 371 8.66 -5.71 16.63
CA GLY A 371 8.69 -7.17 16.61
C GLY A 371 7.35 -7.84 16.31
N HIS A 372 6.34 -7.07 15.89
CA HIS A 372 5.00 -7.54 15.53
C HIS A 372 4.37 -8.45 16.59
N LYS A 373 4.66 -8.14 17.87
CA LYS A 373 4.37 -8.97 19.04
C LYS A 373 2.90 -9.38 19.10
N THR A 374 1.99 -8.49 18.72
CA THR A 374 0.55 -8.73 18.79
C THR A 374 0.11 -9.73 17.72
N ILE A 375 0.52 -9.52 16.47
CA ILE A 375 0.16 -10.42 15.36
C ILE A 375 0.80 -11.79 15.55
N LEU A 376 2.09 -11.84 15.88
CA LEU A 376 2.79 -13.10 16.10
C LEU A 376 2.22 -13.90 17.28
N ALA A 377 1.75 -13.24 18.34
CA ALA A 377 1.09 -13.92 19.45
C ALA A 377 -0.22 -14.60 19.01
N ILE A 378 -1.04 -13.92 18.20
CA ILE A 378 -2.31 -14.48 17.68
C ILE A 378 -2.01 -15.65 16.73
N LEU A 379 -1.11 -15.45 15.76
CA LEU A 379 -0.73 -16.49 14.80
C LEU A 379 -0.13 -17.70 15.53
N GLY A 380 0.73 -17.48 16.51
CA GLY A 380 1.33 -18.52 17.34
C GLY A 380 0.29 -19.33 18.10
N ALA A 381 -0.73 -18.69 18.68
CA ALA A 381 -1.80 -19.37 19.40
C ALA A 381 -2.63 -20.33 18.50
N VAL A 382 -2.79 -19.99 17.22
CA VAL A 382 -3.51 -20.78 16.22
C VAL A 382 -2.64 -21.88 15.61
N ASN A 383 -1.37 -21.57 15.31
CA ASN A 383 -0.45 -22.48 14.63
C ASN A 383 0.15 -23.55 15.55
N SER A 384 0.30 -23.26 16.85
CA SER A 384 0.98 -24.18 17.78
C SER A 384 0.12 -25.38 18.20
N ASN A 385 -1.11 -25.51 17.71
CA ASN A 385 -2.00 -26.59 18.12
C ASN A 385 -2.73 -27.22 16.92
N SER A 386 -2.67 -28.55 16.87
CA SER A 386 -3.34 -29.35 15.84
C SER A 386 -4.87 -29.27 15.92
N GLU A 387 -5.44 -29.04 17.10
CA GLU A 387 -6.88 -28.97 17.35
C GLU A 387 -7.35 -27.53 17.65
N THR A 388 -6.98 -26.58 16.79
CA THR A 388 -7.48 -25.20 16.92
C THR A 388 -8.97 -25.14 16.56
N PRO A 389 -9.83 -24.52 17.39
CA PRO A 389 -11.26 -24.39 17.10
C PRO A 389 -11.53 -23.74 15.74
N TYR A 390 -12.48 -24.30 14.98
CA TYR A 390 -12.87 -23.82 13.64
C TYR A 390 -13.07 -22.30 13.59
N ALA A 391 -13.86 -21.76 14.54
CA ALA A 391 -14.17 -20.33 14.57
C ALA A 391 -12.91 -19.48 14.74
N LEU A 392 -11.97 -19.90 15.59
CA LEU A 392 -10.72 -19.18 15.83
C LEU A 392 -9.82 -19.21 14.60
N ARG A 393 -9.64 -20.38 13.97
CA ARG A 393 -8.86 -20.50 12.73
C ARG A 393 -9.43 -19.63 11.62
N LEU A 394 -10.75 -19.70 11.40
CA LEU A 394 -11.43 -18.91 10.38
C LEU A 394 -11.24 -17.40 10.58
N VAL A 395 -11.53 -16.87 11.78
CA VAL A 395 -11.40 -15.42 12.00
C VAL A 395 -9.95 -14.95 11.97
N THR A 396 -8.99 -15.82 12.29
CA THR A 396 -7.55 -15.51 12.20
C THR A 396 -7.09 -15.41 10.75
N LEU A 397 -7.55 -16.30 9.86
CA LEU A 397 -7.31 -16.17 8.41
C LEU A 397 -7.89 -14.87 7.85
N GLN A 398 -9.12 -14.53 8.26
CA GLN A 398 -9.76 -13.30 7.82
C GLN A 398 -9.07 -12.05 8.40
N MET A 399 -8.60 -12.11 9.65
CA MET A 399 -7.77 -11.08 10.28
C MET A 399 -6.49 -10.88 9.49
N ALA A 400 -5.78 -11.96 9.14
CA ALA A 400 -4.56 -11.91 8.36
C ALA A 400 -4.78 -11.32 6.96
N CYS A 401 -5.93 -11.59 6.33
CA CYS A 401 -6.30 -10.92 5.07
C CYS A 401 -6.47 -9.41 5.26
N ASN A 402 -7.09 -8.99 6.37
CA ASN A 402 -7.32 -7.58 6.66
C ASN A 402 -6.03 -6.80 6.99
N LEU A 403 -4.90 -7.45 7.25
CA LEU A 403 -3.60 -6.78 7.36
C LEU A 403 -3.24 -6.04 6.06
N PHE A 404 -3.68 -6.54 4.91
CA PHE A 404 -3.47 -5.92 3.60
C PHE A 404 -4.37 -4.70 3.33
N SER A 405 -5.11 -4.21 4.34
CA SER A 405 -5.83 -2.93 4.21
C SER A 405 -4.87 -1.72 4.19
N SER A 406 -3.66 -1.88 4.72
CA SER A 406 -2.59 -0.89 4.68
C SER A 406 -1.52 -1.28 3.67
N PRO A 407 -0.93 -0.32 2.94
CA PRO A 407 0.18 -0.59 2.02
C PRO A 407 1.49 -0.96 2.75
N LEU A 408 1.61 -0.67 4.06
CA LEU A 408 2.82 -0.95 4.86
C LEU A 408 2.98 -2.43 5.23
N PHE A 409 1.88 -3.09 5.59
CA PHE A 409 1.91 -4.46 6.10
C PHE A 409 2.47 -5.51 5.12
N PRO A 410 2.20 -5.42 3.80
CA PRO A 410 2.76 -6.36 2.83
C PRO A 410 4.30 -6.37 2.80
N ASP A 411 4.98 -5.24 3.04
CA ASP A 411 6.44 -5.20 3.18
C ASP A 411 6.91 -6.03 4.38
N GLN A 412 6.21 -5.89 5.51
CA GLN A 412 6.50 -6.63 6.72
C GLN A 412 6.24 -8.14 6.54
N ILE A 413 5.11 -8.53 5.94
CA ILE A 413 4.76 -9.96 5.72
C ILE A 413 5.76 -10.64 4.79
N LEU A 414 6.15 -9.99 3.69
CA LEU A 414 7.06 -10.62 2.73
C LEU A 414 8.53 -10.56 3.22
N GLY A 415 8.92 -9.49 3.90
CA GLY A 415 10.31 -9.26 4.32
C GLY A 415 10.70 -9.92 5.64
N GLN A 416 9.83 -9.92 6.65
CA GLN A 416 10.17 -10.39 8.00
C GLN A 416 9.97 -11.90 8.16
N ALA A 417 11.06 -12.64 8.37
CA ALA A 417 11.04 -14.09 8.52
C ALA A 417 10.02 -14.62 9.54
N PRO A 418 9.94 -14.11 10.80
CA PRO A 418 8.99 -14.64 11.79
C PRO A 418 7.53 -14.52 11.35
N LEU A 419 7.17 -13.39 10.74
CA LEU A 419 5.81 -13.12 10.29
C LEU A 419 5.48 -13.95 9.05
N ARG A 420 6.40 -14.01 8.09
CA ARG A 420 6.29 -14.83 6.89
C ARG A 420 6.06 -16.30 7.24
N THR A 421 6.93 -16.89 8.06
CA THR A 421 6.80 -18.30 8.49
C THR A 421 5.46 -18.55 9.19
N ALA A 422 5.01 -17.63 10.05
CA ALA A 422 3.73 -17.77 10.75
C ALA A 422 2.52 -17.70 9.79
N ILE A 423 2.56 -16.82 8.78
CA ILE A 423 1.53 -16.70 7.75
C ILE A 423 1.53 -17.94 6.84
N THR A 424 2.70 -18.38 6.37
CA THR A 424 2.85 -19.59 5.55
C THR A 424 2.27 -20.81 6.27
N LEU A 425 2.61 -21.01 7.55
CA LEU A 425 2.08 -22.11 8.35
C LEU A 425 0.56 -22.00 8.58
N LEU A 426 0.03 -20.78 8.76
CA LEU A 426 -1.41 -20.57 8.89
C LEU A 426 -2.14 -20.95 7.60
N ILE A 427 -1.60 -20.58 6.44
CA ILE A 427 -2.16 -20.93 5.12
C ILE A 427 -2.11 -22.45 4.92
N SER A 428 -0.93 -23.06 5.01
CA SER A 428 -0.72 -24.47 4.69
C SER A 428 -1.53 -25.39 5.59
N SER A 429 -1.50 -25.17 6.91
CA SER A 429 -2.29 -25.97 7.87
C SER A 429 -3.80 -25.79 7.71
N SER A 430 -4.27 -24.65 7.18
CA SER A 430 -5.69 -24.40 6.96
C SER A 430 -6.23 -25.02 5.68
N PHE A 431 -5.37 -25.29 4.69
CA PHE A 431 -5.79 -26.06 3.51
C PHE A 431 -6.10 -27.52 3.82
N LEU A 432 -5.54 -28.06 4.91
CA LEU A 432 -5.80 -29.43 5.39
C LEU A 432 -7.17 -29.60 6.08
N ASP A 433 -7.96 -28.53 6.22
CA ASP A 433 -9.31 -28.62 6.79
C ASP A 433 -10.30 -29.14 5.75
N ASP A 434 -10.47 -30.46 5.70
CA ASP A 434 -11.42 -31.12 4.78
C ASP A 434 -12.88 -30.83 5.11
N ALA A 435 -13.18 -30.60 6.39
CA ALA A 435 -14.54 -30.45 6.89
C ALA A 435 -15.16 -29.08 6.54
N HIS A 436 -14.35 -28.02 6.45
CA HIS A 436 -14.86 -26.66 6.32
C HIS A 436 -14.29 -25.92 5.10
N SER A 437 -15.08 -25.85 4.02
CA SER A 437 -14.74 -25.09 2.82
C SER A 437 -14.46 -23.61 3.09
N ASN A 438 -15.13 -22.99 4.07
CA ASN A 438 -14.91 -21.59 4.45
C ASN A 438 -13.48 -21.30 4.92
N VAL A 439 -12.85 -22.25 5.62
CA VAL A 439 -11.45 -22.13 6.06
C VAL A 439 -10.53 -22.18 4.83
N ARG A 440 -10.79 -23.09 3.90
CA ARG A 440 -10.04 -23.18 2.63
C ARG A 440 -10.22 -21.93 1.76
N VAL A 441 -11.41 -21.35 1.69
CA VAL A 441 -11.68 -20.07 0.99
C VAL A 441 -10.88 -18.92 1.63
N ALA A 442 -10.88 -18.83 2.97
CA ALA A 442 -10.13 -17.78 3.67
C ALA A 442 -8.61 -17.97 3.54
N ALA A 443 -8.12 -19.21 3.56
CA ALA A 443 -6.72 -19.53 3.30
C ALA A 443 -6.29 -19.20 1.87
N ALA A 444 -7.13 -19.53 0.88
CA ALA A 444 -6.92 -19.15 -0.51
C ALA A 444 -6.90 -17.63 -0.70
N SER A 445 -7.76 -16.90 0.00
CA SER A 445 -7.79 -15.42 -0.02
C SER A 445 -6.53 -14.81 0.58
N LEU A 446 -6.02 -15.38 1.67
CA LEU A 446 -4.78 -14.94 2.30
C LEU A 446 -3.57 -15.22 1.39
N LEU A 447 -3.49 -16.42 0.82
CA LEU A 447 -2.46 -16.76 -0.15
C LEU A 447 -2.53 -15.87 -1.38
N TYR A 448 -3.74 -15.57 -1.86
CA TYR A 448 -3.93 -14.63 -2.97
C TYR A 448 -3.33 -13.27 -2.65
N ASN A 449 -3.54 -12.72 -1.45
CA ASN A 449 -2.96 -11.42 -1.05
C ASN A 449 -1.43 -11.45 -1.05
N VAL A 450 -0.83 -12.51 -0.47
CA VAL A 450 0.63 -12.73 -0.47
C VAL A 450 1.18 -12.86 -1.89
N ALA A 451 0.57 -13.72 -2.70
CA ALA A 451 0.98 -13.99 -4.08
C ALA A 451 0.81 -12.77 -4.99
N ARG A 452 -0.27 -12.01 -4.82
CA ARG A 452 -0.54 -10.75 -5.53
C ARG A 452 0.57 -9.76 -5.27
N GLU A 453 0.91 -9.53 -4.02
CA GLU A 453 1.94 -8.56 -3.67
C GLU A 453 3.31 -9.01 -4.17
N ASN A 454 3.65 -10.30 -4.01
CA ASN A 454 4.90 -10.82 -4.52
C ASN A 454 4.98 -10.71 -6.06
N SER A 455 3.90 -11.05 -6.77
CA SER A 455 3.82 -10.93 -8.23
C SER A 455 3.95 -9.48 -8.70
N HIS A 456 3.31 -8.54 -7.99
CA HIS A 456 3.46 -7.11 -8.25
C HIS A 456 4.92 -6.66 -8.14
N ARG A 457 5.61 -7.03 -7.06
CA ARG A 457 7.03 -6.70 -6.83
C ARG A 457 7.96 -7.38 -7.82
N ARG A 458 7.72 -8.65 -8.14
CA ARG A 458 8.47 -9.40 -9.15
C ARG A 458 8.43 -8.71 -10.51
N ARG A 459 7.26 -8.21 -10.92
CA ARG A 459 7.12 -7.47 -12.19
C ARG A 459 7.90 -6.15 -12.22
N GLN A 460 8.30 -5.64 -11.05
CA GLN A 460 9.15 -4.47 -10.87
C GLN A 460 10.61 -4.81 -10.53
N LEU A 461 11.01 -6.10 -10.61
CA LEU A 461 12.34 -6.59 -10.23
C LEU A 461 12.71 -6.32 -8.76
N LYS A 462 11.71 -6.33 -7.87
CA LYS A 462 11.85 -6.11 -6.43
C LYS A 462 11.28 -7.27 -5.61
N GLU A 463 11.33 -8.48 -6.14
CA GLU A 463 10.78 -9.65 -5.46
C GLU A 463 11.41 -9.80 -4.07
N THR A 464 10.56 -9.86 -3.04
CA THR A 464 10.99 -9.94 -1.63
C THR A 464 10.68 -11.29 -0.98
N LEU A 465 9.71 -12.03 -1.51
CA LEU A 465 9.35 -13.34 -0.97
C LEU A 465 10.42 -14.38 -1.36
N PRO A 466 11.12 -15.01 -0.41
CA PRO A 466 12.14 -16.01 -0.73
C PRO A 466 11.57 -17.18 -1.53
N GLU A 467 12.40 -17.78 -2.38
CA GLU A 467 11.97 -18.88 -3.25
C GLU A 467 11.51 -20.11 -2.47
N GLU A 468 12.16 -20.42 -1.34
CA GLU A 468 11.76 -21.52 -0.44
C GLU A 468 10.31 -21.38 0.06
N ASP A 469 9.90 -20.16 0.46
CA ASP A 469 8.55 -19.89 0.92
C ASP A 469 7.55 -19.98 -0.25
N GLN A 470 7.95 -19.55 -1.45
CA GLN A 470 7.11 -19.70 -2.64
C GLN A 470 6.87 -21.17 -3.00
N VAL A 471 7.90 -22.01 -2.87
CA VAL A 471 7.84 -23.46 -3.08
C VAL A 471 6.90 -24.10 -2.07
N GLU A 472 7.02 -23.78 -0.77
CA GLU A 472 6.14 -24.32 0.27
C GLU A 472 4.67 -23.92 0.03
N LEU A 473 4.42 -22.63 -0.24
CA LEU A 473 3.08 -22.13 -0.54
C LEU A 473 2.50 -22.77 -1.80
N ALA A 474 3.29 -22.91 -2.86
CA ALA A 474 2.87 -23.54 -4.11
C ALA A 474 2.57 -25.04 -3.93
N ALA A 475 3.39 -25.77 -3.17
CA ALA A 475 3.15 -27.18 -2.86
C ALA A 475 1.83 -27.35 -2.08
N SER A 476 1.64 -26.55 -1.02
CA SER A 476 0.46 -26.64 -0.16
C SER A 476 -0.84 -26.32 -0.91
N VAL A 477 -0.86 -25.28 -1.75
CA VAL A 477 -2.06 -24.94 -2.54
C VAL A 477 -2.30 -25.94 -3.66
N LEU A 478 -1.25 -26.52 -4.26
CA LEU A 478 -1.41 -27.53 -5.31
C LEU A 478 -1.98 -28.85 -4.75
N GLU A 479 -1.55 -29.26 -3.56
CA GLU A 479 -2.15 -30.37 -2.83
C GLU A 479 -3.63 -30.08 -2.53
N ALA A 480 -3.94 -28.88 -2.02
CA ALA A 480 -5.31 -28.45 -1.74
C ALA A 480 -6.20 -28.44 -3.00
N ILE A 481 -5.69 -27.93 -4.12
CA ILE A 481 -6.37 -27.98 -5.42
C ILE A 481 -6.68 -29.42 -5.80
N THR A 482 -5.72 -30.32 -5.61
CA THR A 482 -5.86 -31.75 -5.97
C THR A 482 -6.92 -32.46 -5.14
N GLN A 483 -7.10 -32.08 -3.87
CA GLN A 483 -8.14 -32.64 -2.99
C GLN A 483 -9.51 -31.97 -3.12
N GLU A 484 -9.60 -30.73 -3.65
CA GLU A 484 -10.89 -30.03 -3.69
C GLU A 484 -11.85 -30.64 -4.74
N GLU A 485 -13.04 -31.04 -4.30
CA GLU A 485 -14.07 -31.67 -5.15
C GLU A 485 -15.44 -30.97 -5.05
N SER A 486 -15.63 -30.07 -4.09
CA SER A 486 -16.95 -29.58 -3.70
C SER A 486 -17.11 -28.06 -3.80
N SER A 487 -16.10 -27.30 -3.41
CA SER A 487 -16.18 -25.84 -3.26
C SER A 487 -15.55 -25.13 -4.46
N THR A 488 -16.39 -24.64 -5.36
CA THR A 488 -15.93 -23.83 -6.51
C THR A 488 -15.23 -22.55 -6.04
N GLU A 489 -15.73 -21.90 -4.99
CA GLU A 489 -15.13 -20.68 -4.44
C GLU A 489 -13.71 -20.93 -3.88
N ALA A 490 -13.52 -22.06 -3.19
CA ALA A 490 -12.20 -22.43 -2.66
C ALA A 490 -11.23 -22.71 -3.81
N LEU A 491 -11.65 -23.54 -4.79
CA LEU A 491 -10.84 -23.84 -5.97
C LEU A 491 -10.48 -22.57 -6.76
N HIS A 492 -11.44 -21.67 -6.97
CA HIS A 492 -11.23 -20.41 -7.66
C HIS A 492 -10.11 -19.60 -7.00
N GLY A 493 -10.21 -19.37 -5.68
CA GLY A 493 -9.19 -18.64 -4.92
C GLY A 493 -7.82 -19.33 -4.98
N MET A 494 -7.77 -20.66 -4.85
CA MET A 494 -6.53 -21.43 -4.90
C MET A 494 -5.83 -21.30 -6.27
N LEU A 495 -6.58 -21.43 -7.36
CA LEU A 495 -6.06 -21.28 -8.73
C LEU A 495 -5.55 -19.87 -8.98
N LEU A 496 -6.28 -18.85 -8.52
CA LEU A 496 -5.88 -17.45 -8.66
C LEU A 496 -4.56 -17.18 -7.92
N ALA A 497 -4.43 -17.72 -6.71
CA ALA A 497 -3.26 -17.54 -5.87
C ALA A 497 -2.03 -18.29 -6.42
N LEU A 498 -2.17 -19.55 -6.81
CA LEU A 498 -1.13 -20.33 -7.47
C LEU A 498 -0.71 -19.70 -8.80
N GLY A 499 -1.70 -19.21 -9.57
CA GLY A 499 -1.48 -18.50 -10.82
C GLY A 499 -0.61 -17.26 -10.63
N LEU A 500 -0.85 -16.46 -9.59
CA LEU A 500 -0.03 -15.27 -9.28
C LEU A 500 1.38 -15.63 -8.78
N LEU A 501 1.53 -16.72 -8.00
CA LEU A 501 2.84 -17.24 -7.62
C LEU A 501 3.67 -17.62 -8.85
N ALA A 502 3.06 -18.30 -9.82
CA ALA A 502 3.75 -18.72 -11.05
C ALA A 502 3.87 -17.61 -12.12
N TYR A 503 3.00 -16.60 -12.12
CA TYR A 503 3.01 -15.56 -13.13
C TYR A 503 4.30 -14.73 -13.09
N CYS A 504 4.98 -14.67 -14.24
CA CYS A 504 6.32 -14.09 -14.36
C CYS A 504 7.40 -14.61 -13.39
N MET A 505 7.26 -15.80 -12.78
CA MET A 505 8.31 -16.41 -11.95
C MET A 505 9.60 -16.67 -12.76
N PRO A 506 10.79 -16.77 -12.14
CA PRO A 506 12.01 -17.14 -12.85
C PRO A 506 11.85 -18.40 -13.72
N VAL A 507 12.38 -18.35 -14.95
CA VAL A 507 12.32 -19.46 -15.92
C VAL A 507 13.19 -20.65 -15.54
N GLU A 508 14.10 -20.44 -14.59
CA GLU A 508 14.92 -21.42 -13.90
C GLU A 508 14.78 -21.15 -12.40
N GLY A 509 14.55 -22.18 -11.59
CA GLY A 509 14.29 -22.05 -10.16
C GLY A 509 13.61 -23.28 -9.56
N GLU A 510 13.58 -23.35 -8.25
CA GLU A 510 12.94 -24.42 -7.49
C GLU A 510 11.42 -24.41 -7.66
N LEU A 511 10.80 -23.23 -7.80
CA LEU A 511 9.34 -23.12 -7.97
C LEU A 511 8.88 -23.74 -9.29
N ILE A 512 9.58 -23.46 -10.39
CA ILE A 512 9.23 -24.05 -11.69
C ILE A 512 9.49 -25.57 -11.71
N ASP A 513 10.53 -26.04 -11.03
CA ASP A 513 10.86 -27.46 -10.93
C ASP A 513 9.88 -28.22 -10.05
N LEU A 514 9.38 -27.61 -8.96
CA LEU A 514 8.27 -28.14 -8.16
C LEU A 514 7.01 -28.33 -9.01
N LEU A 515 6.57 -27.28 -9.72
CA LEU A 515 5.34 -27.31 -10.52
C LEU A 515 5.40 -28.36 -11.63
N ARG A 516 6.59 -28.60 -12.19
CA ARG A 516 6.82 -29.68 -13.15
C ARG A 516 6.80 -31.05 -12.49
N THR A 517 7.53 -31.22 -11.39
CA THR A 517 7.65 -32.50 -10.66
C THR A 517 6.31 -32.97 -10.12
N MET A 518 5.48 -32.06 -9.63
CA MET A 518 4.14 -32.36 -9.12
C MET A 518 3.07 -32.46 -10.24
N GLU A 519 3.46 -32.42 -11.51
CA GLU A 519 2.56 -32.44 -12.67
C GLU A 519 1.40 -31.43 -12.55
N ALA A 520 1.69 -30.22 -12.06
CA ALA A 520 0.68 -29.23 -11.67
C ALA A 520 -0.32 -28.92 -12.79
N GLN A 521 0.13 -28.88 -14.04
CA GLN A 521 -0.73 -28.73 -15.22
C GLN A 521 -1.79 -29.83 -15.30
N GLY A 522 -1.38 -31.10 -15.14
CA GLY A 522 -2.28 -32.25 -15.21
C GLY A 522 -3.29 -32.24 -14.07
N ALA A 523 -2.82 -32.00 -12.85
CA ALA A 523 -3.66 -31.91 -11.66
C ALA A 523 -4.75 -30.82 -11.77
N ILE A 524 -4.38 -29.63 -12.25
CA ILE A 524 -5.32 -28.53 -12.46
C ILE A 524 -6.33 -28.86 -13.57
N LEU A 525 -5.87 -29.36 -14.72
CA LEU A 525 -6.77 -29.68 -15.84
C LEU A 525 -7.77 -30.79 -15.50
N ALA A 526 -7.38 -31.75 -14.64
CA ALA A 526 -8.27 -32.81 -14.15
C ALA A 526 -9.48 -32.25 -13.36
N LYS A 527 -9.37 -31.05 -12.78
CA LYS A 527 -10.47 -30.41 -12.04
C LYS A 527 -11.66 -30.06 -12.93
N LYS A 528 -11.53 -30.03 -14.26
CA LYS A 528 -12.68 -29.85 -15.17
C LYS A 528 -13.76 -30.91 -15.00
N ASN A 529 -13.40 -32.10 -14.51
CA ASN A 529 -14.35 -33.19 -14.27
C ASN A 529 -15.37 -32.83 -13.18
N HIS A 530 -14.94 -32.06 -12.17
CA HIS A 530 -15.77 -31.64 -11.04
C HIS A 530 -16.25 -30.19 -11.17
N PHE A 531 -15.50 -29.34 -11.89
CA PHE A 531 -15.71 -27.89 -11.98
C PHE A 531 -15.69 -27.39 -13.43
N ALA A 532 -16.62 -27.89 -14.25
CA ALA A 532 -16.64 -27.61 -15.70
C ALA A 532 -16.73 -26.11 -16.06
N ASN A 533 -17.29 -25.28 -15.17
CA ASN A 533 -17.55 -23.86 -15.41
C ASN A 533 -16.46 -22.92 -14.85
N GLU A 534 -15.39 -23.43 -14.26
CA GLU A 534 -14.33 -22.61 -13.69
C GLU A 534 -13.30 -22.18 -14.77
N PRO A 535 -13.30 -20.91 -15.22
CA PRO A 535 -12.42 -20.45 -16.30
C PRO A 535 -10.93 -20.53 -15.94
N LEU A 536 -10.57 -20.36 -14.66
CA LEU A 536 -9.17 -20.36 -14.22
C LEU A 536 -8.49 -21.71 -14.41
N ILE A 537 -9.24 -22.82 -14.49
CA ILE A 537 -8.63 -24.13 -14.79
C ILE A 537 -7.94 -24.10 -16.15
N THR A 538 -8.56 -23.44 -17.13
CA THR A 538 -7.96 -23.30 -18.47
C THR A 538 -6.86 -22.25 -18.48
N GLU A 539 -7.08 -21.09 -17.84
CA GLU A 539 -6.10 -20.01 -17.81
C GLU A 539 -4.82 -20.40 -17.06
N VAL A 540 -4.93 -21.01 -15.87
CA VAL A 540 -3.78 -21.44 -15.08
C VAL A 540 -3.19 -22.74 -15.63
N GLY A 541 -4.01 -23.75 -15.90
CA GLY A 541 -3.53 -25.06 -16.36
C GLY A 541 -2.98 -25.04 -17.78
N ALA A 542 -3.80 -24.64 -18.76
CA ALA A 542 -3.43 -24.75 -20.18
C ALA A 542 -2.59 -23.58 -20.69
N GLU A 543 -2.92 -22.34 -20.30
CA GLU A 543 -2.19 -21.16 -20.78
C GLU A 543 -0.92 -20.93 -19.94
N LEU A 544 -1.06 -20.59 -18.65
CA LEU A 544 0.07 -20.23 -17.79
C LEU A 544 1.08 -21.37 -17.67
N LEU A 545 0.67 -22.53 -17.15
CA LEU A 545 1.58 -23.65 -16.94
C LEU A 545 1.90 -24.35 -18.25
N GLY A 546 0.87 -24.66 -19.05
CA GLY A 546 0.99 -25.45 -20.26
C GLY A 546 1.77 -24.79 -21.40
N LYS A 547 1.58 -23.49 -21.67
CA LYS A 547 2.35 -22.76 -22.71
C LYS A 547 3.52 -21.98 -22.12
N GLY A 548 3.41 -21.53 -20.87
CA GLY A 548 4.40 -20.69 -20.23
C GLY A 548 5.63 -21.43 -19.69
N LEU A 549 5.51 -22.71 -19.32
CA LEU A 549 6.60 -23.50 -18.73
C LEU A 549 7.27 -24.49 -19.69
N VAL A 550 6.91 -24.47 -20.98
CA VAL A 550 7.55 -25.30 -22.00
C VAL A 550 9.00 -24.87 -22.16
N ARG A 551 9.95 -25.77 -21.91
CA ARG A 551 11.37 -25.54 -22.27
C ARG A 551 11.42 -25.31 -23.78
N ARG A 552 11.84 -24.10 -24.18
CA ARG A 552 12.15 -23.80 -25.58
C ARG A 552 13.56 -24.27 -25.92
#